data_AF-A0A7S1M3Y1-F1
#
_entry.id   AF-A0A7S1M3Y1-F1
#
_cell.length_a   1.000
_cell.length_b   1.000
_cell.length_c   1.000
_cell.angle_alpha   90.00
_cell.angle_beta   90.00
_cell.angle_gamma   90.00
#
_symmetry.space_group_name_H-M   'P 1'
#
loop_
_entity.id
_entity.type
_entity.pdbx_description
1 polymer ?
#
loop_
_entity_poly.entity_id
_entity_poly.type
_entity_poly.pdbx_seq_one_letter_code
_entity_poly.pdbx_strand_id
1 'polypeptide(L)'
;KTGQPIWRAKGKNDHAPTVGSAIIDPKQDIVYSTWNEVGWEINKFTLSGKVGAFNFTTGKQLWRYSCQYPTNGPPSVGVFGRGKNAARLLVVPTGMPPSSPDPSMG
;
A
#
# COMPACT_ATOMS: atom_id res chain seq x y z
N LYS A 1 -19.02 19.39 9.11
CA LYS A 1 -19.31 18.64 7.86
C LYS A 1 -18.55 17.33 7.96
N THR A 2 -19.19 16.18 8.16
CA THR A 2 -18.47 14.91 8.38
C THR A 2 -18.88 13.87 7.34
N GLY A 3 -17.90 13.14 6.79
CA GLY A 3 -18.10 12.01 5.88
C GLY A 3 -17.80 12.25 4.40
N GLN A 4 -17.48 13.47 3.96
CA GLN A 4 -17.13 13.74 2.56
C GLN A 4 -15.65 13.37 2.28
N PRO A 5 -15.35 12.70 1.15
CA PRO A 5 -13.98 12.34 0.80
C PRO A 5 -13.15 13.59 0.52
N ILE A 6 -11.95 13.68 1.12
CA ILE A 6 -10.98 14.77 0.89
C ILE A 6 -10.22 14.60 -0.42
N TRP A 7 -9.96 13.36 -0.83
CA TRP A 7 -9.38 13.00 -2.13
C TRP A 7 -9.58 11.52 -2.40
N ARG A 8 -9.29 11.11 -3.64
CA ARG A 8 -9.23 9.70 -4.07
C ARG A 8 -7.94 9.50 -4.86
N ALA A 9 -7.13 8.51 -4.48
CA ALA A 9 -5.97 8.14 -5.27
C ALA A 9 -6.44 7.51 -6.58
N LYS A 10 -5.91 7.98 -7.72
CA LYS A 10 -6.20 7.39 -9.03
C LYS A 10 -5.28 6.19 -9.25
N GLY A 11 -5.86 5.00 -9.41
CA GLY A 11 -5.12 3.84 -9.90
C GLY A 11 -4.77 4.03 -11.38
N LYS A 12 -3.66 3.43 -11.84
CA LYS A 12 -3.34 3.40 -13.28
C LYS A 12 -4.32 2.49 -14.04
N ASN A 13 -4.87 1.50 -13.33
CA ASN A 13 -5.98 0.64 -13.73
C ASN A 13 -6.98 0.65 -12.55
N ASP A 14 -8.28 0.86 -12.79
CA ASP A 14 -9.34 0.86 -11.76
C ASP A 14 -9.56 -0.52 -11.09
N HIS A 15 -8.64 -1.47 -11.30
CA HIS A 15 -8.71 -2.86 -10.86
C HIS A 15 -7.60 -3.24 -9.87
N ALA A 16 -7.04 -2.26 -9.16
CA ALA A 16 -6.14 -2.51 -8.04
C ALA A 16 -6.97 -2.74 -6.76
N PRO A 17 -7.26 -3.99 -6.34
CA PRO A 17 -7.92 -4.22 -5.07
C PRO A 17 -7.01 -3.67 -3.96
N THR A 18 -7.47 -2.60 -3.32
CA THR A 18 -6.89 -2.16 -2.05
C THR A 18 -7.41 -3.11 -0.99
N VAL A 19 -6.65 -4.16 -0.74
CA VAL A 19 -6.78 -5.03 0.43
C VAL A 19 -5.91 -4.55 1.59
N GLY A 20 -5.06 -3.55 1.33
CA GLY A 20 -4.21 -2.93 2.32
C GLY A 20 -4.93 -1.88 3.15
N SER A 21 -4.59 -1.79 4.44
CA SER A 21 -5.01 -0.66 5.27
C SER A 21 -4.05 0.52 5.11
N ALA A 22 -4.45 1.68 5.64
CA ALA A 22 -3.63 2.89 5.67
C ALA A 22 -3.25 3.27 7.09
N ILE A 23 -2.07 3.89 7.25
CA ILE A 23 -1.64 4.59 8.46
C ILE A 23 -1.49 6.07 8.15
N ILE A 24 -1.95 6.92 9.05
CA ILE A 24 -1.84 8.38 8.94
C ILE A 24 -0.82 8.89 9.96
N ASP A 25 0.20 9.63 9.52
CA ASP A 25 1.05 10.48 10.36
C ASP A 25 0.61 11.94 10.16
N PRO A 26 -0.32 12.45 10.98
CA PRO A 26 -0.86 13.79 10.79
C PRO A 26 0.15 14.89 11.13
N LYS A 27 1.21 14.59 11.91
CA LYS A 27 2.26 15.58 12.23
C LYS A 27 3.13 15.89 11.02
N GLN A 28 3.24 14.93 10.10
CA GLN A 28 4.03 15.06 8.88
C GLN A 28 3.16 15.27 7.64
N ASP A 29 1.83 15.27 7.78
CA ASP A 29 0.88 15.34 6.67
C ASP A 29 1.07 14.18 5.66
N ILE A 30 1.25 12.95 6.17
CA ILE A 30 1.51 11.75 5.36
C ILE A 30 0.50 10.65 5.65
N VAL A 31 0.04 9.98 4.60
CA VAL A 31 -0.62 8.67 4.64
C VAL A 31 0.29 7.63 4.02
N TYR A 32 0.56 6.55 4.74
CA TYR A 32 1.18 5.35 4.22
C TYR A 32 0.09 4.35 3.88
N SER A 33 0.12 3.80 2.67
CA SER A 33 -0.87 2.82 2.24
C SER A 33 -0.19 1.68 1.49
N THR A 34 -0.83 0.51 1.55
CA THR A 34 -0.48 -0.65 0.75
C THR A 34 -1.62 -0.98 -0.20
N TRP A 35 -1.30 -1.47 -1.38
CA TRP A 35 -2.28 -1.90 -2.36
C TRP A 35 -1.67 -2.94 -3.28
N ASN A 36 -2.50 -3.71 -3.99
CA ASN A 36 -2.03 -4.59 -5.04
C ASN A 36 -2.36 -4.02 -6.41
N GLU A 37 -1.45 -4.20 -7.36
CA GLU A 37 -1.73 -3.96 -8.76
C GLU A 37 -1.87 -5.29 -9.50
N VAL A 38 -2.94 -5.39 -10.27
CA VAL A 38 -3.24 -6.52 -11.13
C VAL A 38 -2.79 -6.20 -12.55
N GLY A 39 -2.04 -7.12 -13.15
CA GLY A 39 -1.75 -7.14 -14.58
C GLY A 39 -2.38 -8.36 -15.23
N TRP A 40 -3.03 -8.14 -16.38
CA TRP A 40 -3.59 -9.19 -17.22
C TRP A 40 -2.80 -9.26 -18.52
N GLU A 41 -2.11 -10.37 -18.72
CA GLU A 41 -1.59 -10.77 -20.03
C GLU A 41 -2.38 -12.02 -20.48
N ILE A 42 -2.36 -12.33 -21.78
CA ILE A 42 -3.02 -13.53 -22.32
C ILE A 42 -2.56 -14.75 -21.51
N ASN A 43 -3.49 -15.42 -20.83
CA ASN A 43 -3.28 -16.59 -19.96
C ASN A 43 -2.36 -16.37 -18.74
N LYS A 44 -2.13 -15.13 -18.31
CA LYS A 44 -1.27 -14.85 -17.14
C LYS A 44 -1.84 -13.75 -16.26
N PHE A 45 -2.25 -14.14 -15.05
CA PHE A 45 -2.58 -13.24 -13.97
C PHE A 45 -1.31 -12.87 -13.21
N THR A 46 -1.07 -11.57 -13.03
CA THR A 46 0.03 -11.07 -12.18
C THR A 46 -0.53 -10.20 -11.07
N LEU A 47 -0.12 -10.48 -9.84
CA LEU A 47 -0.47 -9.70 -8.65
C LEU A 47 0.81 -9.18 -8.01
N SER A 48 0.97 -7.86 -7.96
CA SER A 48 2.16 -7.23 -7.38
C SER A 48 1.79 -6.27 -6.27
N GLY A 49 2.34 -6.51 -5.07
CA GLY A 49 2.15 -5.63 -3.94
C GLY A 49 2.87 -4.31 -4.12
N LYS A 50 2.28 -3.25 -3.58
CA LYS A 50 2.80 -1.90 -3.56
C LYS A 50 2.68 -1.33 -2.15
N VAL A 51 3.59 -0.41 -1.87
CA VAL A 51 3.51 0.49 -0.73
C VAL A 51 3.88 1.89 -1.18
N GLY A 52 3.25 2.89 -0.60
CA GLY A 52 3.44 4.28 -0.98
C GLY A 52 3.16 5.23 0.16
N ALA A 53 3.67 6.44 0.03
CA ALA A 53 3.25 7.58 0.82
C ALA A 53 2.51 8.59 -0.04
N PHE A 54 1.48 9.18 0.56
CA PHE A 54 0.67 10.23 -0.01
C PHE A 54 0.65 11.41 0.95
N ASN A 55 0.61 12.62 0.41
CA ASN A 55 0.32 13.79 1.22
C ASN A 55 -1.13 13.69 1.73
N PHE A 56 -1.34 13.79 3.05
CA PHE A 56 -2.65 13.57 3.67
C PHE A 56 -3.66 14.65 3.31
N THR A 57 -3.23 15.90 3.12
CA THR A 57 -4.14 16.99 2.75
C THR A 57 -4.56 16.93 1.27
N THR A 58 -3.63 16.62 0.37
CA THR A 58 -3.83 16.76 -1.09
C THR A 58 -4.03 15.44 -1.83
N GLY A 59 -3.67 14.31 -1.23
CA GLY A 59 -3.68 13.00 -1.89
C GLY A 59 -2.54 12.80 -2.89
N LYS A 60 -1.61 13.74 -3.03
CA LYS A 60 -0.46 13.63 -3.95
C LYS A 60 0.44 12.48 -3.51
N GLN A 61 0.73 11.54 -4.41
CA GLN A 61 1.72 10.49 -4.16
C GLN A 61 3.13 11.11 -4.04
N LEU A 62 3.78 10.87 -2.90
CA LEU A 62 5.12 11.36 -2.59
C LEU A 62 6.18 10.38 -3.10
N TRP A 63 5.96 9.10 -2.85
CA TRP A 63 6.80 8.01 -3.34
C TRP A 63 6.01 6.71 -3.41
N ARG A 64 6.58 5.73 -4.09
CA ARG A 64 6.04 4.38 -4.24
C ARG A 64 7.19 3.38 -4.31
N TYR A 65 6.96 2.20 -3.73
CA TYR A 65 7.83 1.05 -3.82
C TYR A 65 7.06 -0.19 -4.29
N SER A 66 7.70 -1.02 -5.11
CA SER A 66 7.15 -2.30 -5.58
C SER A 66 7.65 -3.42 -4.68
N CYS A 67 6.71 -4.10 -4.02
CA CYS A 67 7.01 -5.29 -3.23
C CYS A 67 7.14 -6.50 -4.16
N GLN A 68 7.96 -7.47 -3.74
CA GLN A 68 8.14 -8.73 -4.46
C GLN A 68 6.87 -9.60 -4.44
N TYR A 69 6.11 -9.54 -3.35
CA TYR A 69 4.87 -10.30 -3.15
C TYR A 69 3.68 -9.36 -2.95
N PRO A 70 2.44 -9.86 -3.08
CA PRO A 70 1.23 -9.12 -2.75
C PRO A 70 1.25 -8.55 -1.32
N THR A 71 0.59 -7.42 -1.11
CA THR A 71 0.49 -6.72 0.17
C THR A 71 -0.97 -6.60 0.61
N ASN A 72 -1.37 -7.47 1.53
CA ASN A 72 -2.77 -7.62 1.95
C ASN A 72 -3.04 -7.15 3.39
N GLY A 73 -2.03 -6.59 4.07
CA GLY A 73 -2.15 -6.13 5.44
C GLY A 73 -1.74 -4.66 5.59
N PRO A 74 -2.11 -4.02 6.71
CA PRO A 74 -1.67 -2.67 7.02
C PRO A 74 -0.13 -2.57 6.99
N PRO A 75 0.45 -1.51 6.43
CA PRO A 75 1.82 -1.18 6.78
C PRO A 75 1.90 -0.88 8.28
N SER A 76 3.07 -1.00 8.88
CA SER A 76 3.37 -0.51 10.23
C SER A 76 4.48 0.54 10.14
N VAL A 77 4.30 1.66 10.83
CA VAL A 77 5.27 2.75 10.84
C VAL A 77 5.88 2.86 12.23
N GLY A 78 7.21 2.75 12.30
CA GLY A 78 7.99 2.94 13.51
C GLY A 78 8.99 4.08 13.35
N VAL A 79 9.54 4.51 14.48
CA VAL A 79 10.65 5.48 14.52
C VAL A 79 11.89 4.74 14.97
N PHE A 80 12.97 4.81 14.19
CA PHE A 80 14.24 4.22 14.52
C PHE A 80 15.26 5.33 14.83
N GLY A 81 15.89 5.27 16.00
CA GLY A 81 16.85 6.29 16.46
C GLY A 81 16.23 7.39 17.34
N ARG A 82 17.01 8.43 17.66
CA ARG A 82 16.63 9.54 18.55
C ARG A 82 17.01 10.90 17.98
N GLY A 83 16.24 11.93 18.34
CA GLY A 83 16.51 13.32 17.99
C GLY A 83 16.41 13.59 16.49
N LYS A 84 17.19 14.56 16.00
CA LYS A 84 17.16 15.03 14.60
C LYS A 84 17.52 13.97 13.55
N ASN A 85 18.14 12.86 13.96
CA ASN A 85 18.56 11.77 13.07
C ASN A 85 17.60 10.56 13.12
N ALA A 86 16.45 10.69 13.78
CA ALA A 86 15.46 9.63 13.82
C ALA A 86 14.96 9.32 12.40
N ALA A 87 15.11 8.07 11.97
CA ALA A 87 14.58 7.56 10.72
C ALA A 87 13.16 7.01 10.94
N ARG A 88 12.38 6.92 9.87
CA ARG A 88 11.12 6.18 9.86
C ARG A 88 11.36 4.80 9.30
N LEU A 89 10.93 3.78 10.04
CA LEU A 89 10.88 2.41 9.57
C LEU A 89 9.46 2.10 9.10
N LEU A 90 9.34 1.63 7.86
CA LEU A 90 8.09 1.14 7.32
C LEU A 90 8.19 -0.37 7.16
N VAL A 91 7.35 -1.10 7.87
CA VAL A 91 7.24 -2.55 7.75
C VAL A 91 5.98 -2.87 6.97
N VAL A 92 6.10 -3.73 5.96
CA VAL A 92 4.99 -4.09 5.09
C VAL A 92 4.82 -5.61 5.13
N PRO A 93 3.66 -6.13 5.58
CA PRO A 93 3.38 -7.55 5.46
C PRO A 93 3.20 -7.88 3.98
N THR A 94 4.00 -8.84 3.50
CA THR A 94 3.92 -9.33 2.12
C THR A 94 3.63 -10.83 2.13
N GLY A 95 2.87 -11.30 1.14
CA GLY A 95 2.48 -12.70 0.99
C GLY A 95 1.01 -12.88 0.64
N MET A 96 0.68 -14.04 0.07
CA MET A 96 -0.71 -14.47 -0.06
C MET A 96 -1.18 -15.08 1.26
N PRO A 97 -2.45 -14.86 1.66
CA PRO A 97 -3.02 -15.62 2.76
C PRO A 97 -2.97 -17.12 2.41
N PRO A 98 -2.74 -18.01 3.40
CA PRO A 98 -2.59 -19.45 3.17
C PRO A 98 -3.86 -20.13 2.60
N SER A 99 -4.97 -19.40 2.46
CA SER A 99 -6.24 -19.88 1.91
C SER A 99 -6.44 -19.58 0.41
N SER A 100 -5.48 -18.95 -0.26
CA SER A 100 -5.54 -18.80 -1.72
C SER A 100 -5.27 -20.17 -2.36
N PRO A 101 -6.20 -20.78 -3.11
CA PRO A 101 -5.94 -22.04 -3.77
C PRO A 101 -4.73 -21.87 -4.68
N ASP A 102 -3.77 -22.78 -4.55
CA ASP A 102 -2.62 -22.84 -5.44
C ASP A 102 -3.15 -23.11 -6.86
N PRO A 103 -2.96 -22.18 -7.82
CA PRO A 103 -3.44 -22.37 -9.19
C PRO A 103 -2.72 -23.53 -9.93
N SER A 104 -1.68 -24.13 -9.34
CA SER A 104 -1.03 -25.33 -9.86
C SER A 104 -1.65 -26.66 -9.38
N MET A 105 -2.65 -26.61 -8.51
CA MET A 105 -3.37 -27.78 -7.99
C MET A 105 -4.68 -28.09 -8.73
N GLY A 106 -4.85 -27.56 -9.96
CA GLY A 106 -6.02 -27.74 -10.83
C GLY A 106 -5.69 -28.46 -12.13
#